data_AF-A0A6F9CF89-F1
#
_entry.id   AF-A0A6F9CF89-F1
#
_cell.length_a   1.000
_cell.length_b   1.000
_cell.length_c   1.000
_cell.angle_alpha   90.00
_cell.angle_beta   90.00
_cell.angle_gamma   90.00
#
_symmetry.space_group_name_H-M   'P 1'
#
loop_
_entity.id
_entity.type
_entity.pdbx_description
1 polymer ?
#
loop_
_entity_poly.entity_id
_entity_poly.type
_entity_poly.pdbx_seq_one_letter_code
_entity_poly.pdbx_strand_id
1 'polypeptide(L)'
;MSEKTEVDLTGAKQNTGVWLVKVPKYLAQQWAKASGKGEVGKLNIEKKQGKADVSFTLNEDLTSLSALGEKAASVRAPGTIQ
;
A
#
# COMPACT_ATOMS: atom_id res chain seq x y z
N MET A 1 -14.40 -8.37 -37.85
CA MET A 1 -13.13 -7.64 -37.73
C MET A 1 -13.25 -6.78 -36.48
N SER A 2 -12.66 -7.21 -35.35
CA SER A 2 -12.59 -6.36 -34.16
C SER A 2 -11.50 -5.33 -34.40
N GLU A 3 -11.88 -4.06 -34.46
CA GLU A 3 -10.96 -2.97 -34.72
C GLU A 3 -10.00 -2.82 -33.54
N LYS A 4 -8.69 -2.80 -33.80
CA LYS A 4 -7.64 -2.78 -32.77
C LYS A 4 -7.61 -1.47 -31.95
N THR A 5 -8.42 -0.50 -32.35
CA THR A 5 -8.59 0.84 -31.74
C THR A 5 -9.83 0.97 -30.87
N GLU A 6 -10.68 -0.07 -30.79
CA GLU A 6 -11.87 -0.02 -29.94
C GLU A 6 -11.48 -0.06 -28.45
N VAL A 7 -11.97 0.91 -27.69
CA VAL A 7 -11.74 1.03 -26.25
C VAL A 7 -12.88 0.33 -25.50
N ASP A 8 -12.54 -0.63 -24.63
CA ASP A 8 -13.52 -1.27 -23.77
C ASP A 8 -14.06 -0.28 -22.71
N LEU A 9 -15.38 -0.11 -22.69
CA LEU A 9 -16.08 0.80 -21.77
C LEU A 9 -16.71 0.05 -20.58
N THR A 10 -16.42 -1.24 -20.41
CA THR A 10 -17.12 -2.08 -19.42
C THR A 10 -16.92 -1.57 -17.99
N GLY A 11 -15.69 -1.18 -17.63
CA GLY A 11 -15.40 -0.62 -16.30
C GLY A 11 -16.12 0.70 -16.00
N ALA A 12 -16.31 1.55 -17.02
CA ALA A 12 -17.04 2.80 -16.88
C ALA A 12 -18.55 2.57 -16.73
N LYS A 13 -19.12 1.63 -17.50
CA LYS A 13 -20.54 1.26 -17.40
C LYS A 13 -20.91 0.66 -16.05
N GLN A 14 -20.00 -0.07 -15.42
CA GLN A 14 -20.20 -0.71 -14.12
C GLN A 14 -19.95 0.24 -12.93
N ASN A 15 -19.59 1.51 -13.17
CA ASN A 15 -19.24 2.46 -12.11
C ASN A 15 -18.17 1.90 -11.15
N THR A 16 -17.14 1.24 -11.70
CA THR A 16 -16.08 0.65 -10.88
C THR A 16 -15.28 1.73 -10.18
N GLY A 17 -15.52 1.88 -8.87
CA GLY A 17 -14.75 2.78 -8.01
C GLY A 17 -13.37 2.18 -7.71
N VAL A 18 -12.31 2.91 -8.02
CA VAL A 18 -10.93 2.52 -7.71
C VAL A 18 -10.29 3.55 -6.79
N TRP A 19 -9.32 3.09 -5.99
CA TRP A 19 -8.55 3.95 -5.10
C TRP A 19 -7.16 4.18 -5.67
N LEU A 20 -6.74 5.45 -5.71
CA LEU A 20 -5.37 5.81 -6.03
C LEU A 20 -4.63 6.11 -4.73
N VAL A 21 -3.61 5.31 -4.42
CA VAL A 21 -2.82 5.45 -3.20
C VAL A 21 -1.37 5.77 -3.56
N LYS A 22 -0.78 6.75 -2.88
CA LYS A 22 0.65 7.06 -3.02
C LYS A 22 1.48 6.10 -2.16
N VAL A 23 2.38 5.36 -2.80
CA VAL A 23 3.27 4.40 -2.14
C VAL A 23 4.70 4.94 -2.11
N PRO A 24 5.35 5.05 -0.93
CA PRO A 24 6.78 5.38 -0.85
C PRO A 24 7.66 4.36 -1.58
N LYS A 25 8.77 4.81 -2.18
CA LYS A 25 9.62 3.96 -3.02
C LYS A 25 10.17 2.73 -2.29
N TYR A 26 10.57 2.87 -1.03
CA TYR A 26 11.08 1.75 -0.23
C TYR A 26 10.01 0.66 -0.05
N LEU A 27 8.74 1.06 0.11
CA LEU A 27 7.62 0.14 0.32
C LEU A 27 7.32 -0.64 -0.96
N ALA A 28 7.30 0.04 -2.09
CA ALA A 28 7.17 -0.60 -3.41
C ALA A 28 8.30 -1.60 -3.68
N GLN A 29 9.54 -1.28 -3.28
CA GLN A 29 10.67 -2.20 -3.39
C GLN A 29 10.51 -3.44 -2.50
N GLN A 30 9.89 -3.34 -1.33
CA GLN A 30 9.58 -4.52 -0.50
C GLN A 30 8.49 -5.38 -1.14
N TRP A 31 7.45 -4.75 -1.71
CA TRP A 31 6.39 -5.48 -2.42
C TRP A 31 6.90 -6.26 -3.62
N ALA A 32 7.89 -5.72 -4.33
CA ALA A 32 8.55 -6.41 -5.44
C ALA A 32 9.31 -7.68 -5.00
N LYS A 33 9.67 -7.80 -3.71
CA LYS A 33 10.35 -8.97 -3.14
C LYS A 33 9.38 -10.03 -2.61
N ALA A 34 8.07 -9.77 -2.64
CA ALA A 34 7.08 -10.71 -2.15
C ALA A 34 7.03 -11.97 -3.01
N SER A 35 7.61 -13.06 -2.50
CA SER A 35 7.49 -14.39 -3.09
C SER A 35 6.17 -15.02 -2.66
N GLY A 36 5.24 -15.21 -3.60
CA GLY A 36 3.94 -15.82 -3.34
C GLY A 36 2.88 -15.43 -4.37
N LYS A 37 1.60 -15.43 -3.98
CA LYS A 37 0.45 -14.98 -4.80
C LYS A 37 0.31 -13.45 -4.93
N GLY A 38 1.37 -12.69 -4.64
CA GLY A 38 1.31 -11.23 -4.58
C GLY A 38 0.71 -10.67 -3.29
N GLU A 39 0.69 -11.46 -2.20
CA GLU A 39 0.31 -10.94 -0.88
C GLU A 39 1.50 -10.19 -0.26
N VAL A 40 1.26 -8.94 0.13
CA VAL A 40 2.30 -8.04 0.65
C VAL A 40 2.02 -7.54 2.07
N GLY A 41 0.82 -7.75 2.58
CA GLY A 41 0.35 -7.15 3.82
C GLY A 41 -1.16 -7.07 3.90
N LYS A 42 -1.64 -6.38 4.93
CA LYS A 42 -3.06 -6.16 5.22
C LYS A 42 -3.37 -4.67 5.29
N LEU A 43 -4.45 -4.26 4.62
CA LEU A 43 -5.02 -2.92 4.71
C LEU A 43 -6.15 -2.94 5.73
N ASN A 44 -6.02 -2.14 6.79
CA ASN A 44 -7.02 -1.96 7.82
C ASN A 44 -7.75 -0.64 7.60
N ILE A 45 -9.08 -0.69 7.61
CA ILE A 45 -9.95 0.48 7.47
C ILE A 45 -10.82 0.53 8.71
N GLU A 46 -10.49 1.41 9.64
CA GLU A 46 -11.25 1.61 10.87
C GLU A 46 -12.15 2.84 10.72
N LYS A 47 -13.48 2.64 10.82
CA LYS A 47 -14.45 3.73 10.79
C LYS A 47 -14.83 4.09 12.22
N LYS A 48 -14.17 5.10 12.80
CA LYS A 48 -14.60 5.72 14.05
C LYS A 48 -15.67 6.75 13.74
N GLN A 49 -16.58 6.99 14.69
CA GLN A 49 -17.65 7.99 14.53
C GLN A 49 -17.05 9.35 14.14
N GLY A 50 -17.20 9.73 12.87
CA GLY A 50 -16.69 10.98 12.30
C GLY A 50 -15.27 10.96 11.73
N LYS A 51 -14.48 9.88 11.87
CA LYS A 51 -13.14 9.77 11.28
C LYS A 51 -12.87 8.35 10.76
N ALA A 52 -12.49 8.25 9.49
CA ALA A 52 -11.96 7.03 8.93
C ALA A 52 -10.43 7.03 9.11
N ASP A 53 -9.90 6.00 9.76
CA ASP A 53 -8.47 5.72 9.83
C ASP A 53 -8.16 4.57 8.85
N VAL A 54 -7.13 4.76 8.03
CA VAL A 54 -6.71 3.79 7.03
C VAL A 54 -5.24 3.52 7.24
N SER A 55 -4.90 2.30 7.62
CA SER A 55 -3.53 1.88 7.92
C SER A 55 -3.16 0.63 7.14
N PHE A 56 -1.90 0.54 6.71
CA PHE A 56 -1.37 -0.63 6.00
C PHE A 56 -0.26 -1.27 6.82
N THR A 57 -0.37 -2.57 7.04
CA THR A 57 0.60 -3.37 7.80
C THR A 57 1.26 -4.37 6.86
N LEU A 58 2.60 -4.34 6.78
CA LEU A 58 3.39 -5.31 6.01
C LEU A 58 3.37 -6.69 6.66
N ASN A 59 3.48 -7.74 5.84
CA ASN A 59 3.67 -9.11 6.33
C ASN A 59 5.05 -9.28 6.99
N GLU A 60 5.14 -10.12 8.02
CA GLU A 60 6.37 -10.39 8.78
C GLU A 60 7.50 -10.90 7.87
N ASP A 61 7.17 -11.72 6.87
CA ASP A 61 8.10 -12.24 5.87
C ASP A 61 8.78 -11.13 5.04
N LEU A 62 8.07 -10.01 4.83
CA LEU A 62 8.58 -8.82 4.14
C LEU A 62 9.11 -7.75 5.10
N THR A 63 8.98 -7.99 6.41
CA THR A 63 9.47 -7.10 7.47
C THR A 63 10.95 -7.34 7.76
N SER A 64 11.51 -8.46 7.29
CA SER A 64 12.94 -8.77 7.33
C SER A 64 13.74 -7.86 6.41
N LEU A 65 14.01 -6.65 6.90
CA LEU A 65 14.89 -5.66 6.27
C LEU A 65 16.37 -6.08 6.39
N SER A 66 16.75 -7.25 5.87
CA SER A 66 18.17 -7.69 5.83
C SER A 66 18.92 -7.19 4.57
N ALA A 67 18.36 -6.23 3.83
CA ALA A 67 19.00 -5.69 2.63
C ALA A 67 18.66 -4.21 2.36
N LEU A 68 18.73 -3.36 3.38
CA LEU A 68 19.04 -1.95 3.17
C LEU A 68 19.94 -1.49 4.31
N GLY A 69 21.23 -1.42 4.02
CA GLY A 69 22.20 -0.83 4.92
C GLY A 69 21.76 0.58 5.32
N GLU A 70 22.04 0.86 6.58
CA GLU A 70 22.15 2.18 7.21
C GLU A 70 20.87 2.82 7.80
N LYS A 71 21.00 3.02 9.11
CA LYS A 71 20.21 3.81 10.05
C LYS A 71 18.80 3.32 10.39
N ALA A 72 18.75 2.52 11.45
CA ALA A 72 17.64 2.51 12.41
C ALA A 72 17.41 3.94 12.95
N ALA A 73 16.61 4.74 12.24
CA ALA A 73 15.97 5.89 12.85
C ALA A 73 14.77 5.35 13.64
N SER A 74 15.02 5.08 14.92
CA SER A 74 13.96 5.12 15.94
C SER A 74 13.29 6.49 15.83
N VAL A 75 12.18 6.58 15.12
CA VAL A 75 11.34 7.78 15.10
C VAL A 75 10.57 7.78 16.42
N ARG A 76 11.22 8.29 17.48
CA ARG A 76 10.53 8.81 18.65
C ARG A 76 9.83 10.09 18.20
N ALA A 77 8.50 10.13 18.35
CA ALA A 77 7.71 11.32 18.11
C ALA A 77 8.22 12.49 18.98
N PRO A 78 8.44 13.69 18.43
CA PRO A 78 8.90 14.84 19.21
C PRO A 78 7.75 15.51 19.98
N GLY A 79 7.93 15.68 21.30
CA GLY A 79 7.34 16.78 22.06
C GLY A 79 6.35 16.44 23.18
N THR A 80 6.83 15.93 24.30
CA THR A 80 6.27 16.27 25.62
C THR A 80 7.43 16.74 26.50
N ILE A 81 7.52 18.04 26.70
CA ILE A 81 8.36 18.67 27.72
C ILE A 81 7.44 18.92 28.92
N GLN A 82 7.82 18.39 30.09
CA GLN A 82 7.30 18.78 31.40
C GLN A 82 7.73 20.20 31.74
#